data_AF-A0A967WRS6-F1
#
_entry.id   AF-A0A967WRS6-F1
#
_cell.length_a   1.000
_cell.length_b   1.000
_cell.length_c   1.000
_cell.angle_alpha   90.00
_cell.angle_beta   90.00
_cell.angle_gamma   90.00
#
_symmetry.space_group_name_H-M   'P 1'
#
loop_
_entity.id
_entity.type
_entity.pdbx_description
1 polymer ?
#
loop_
_entity_poly.entity_id
_entity_poly.type
_entity_poly.pdbx_seq_one_letter_code
_entity_poly.pdbx_strand_id
1 'polypeptide(L)'
;FPGYNNGYPNDPRLFPIYQKASDLDIPVVVHTGYTVTHAGPNSYAALMQQYPLYLEEVAATFPDLPIVMAHFANPWAEDAIQLMRKYDNVYADTAYGAFPFSWKVNALVW
;
A
#
# COMPACT_ATOMS: atom_id res chain seq x y z
N PHE A 1 5.95 -4.99 -5.89
CA PHE A 1 5.56 -4.18 -4.73
C PHE A 1 6.59 -3.07 -4.50
N PRO A 2 6.25 -1.80 -4.77
CA PRO A 2 7.19 -0.67 -4.77
C PRO A 2 8.01 -0.53 -3.49
N GLY A 3 7.35 -0.65 -2.33
CA GLY A 3 8.04 -0.45 -1.06
C GLY A 3 9.08 -1.52 -0.71
N TYR A 4 9.10 -2.69 -1.35
CA TYR A 4 10.22 -3.66 -1.21
C TYR A 4 11.47 -3.28 -2.00
N ASN A 5 11.31 -2.35 -2.96
CA ASN A 5 12.33 -1.90 -3.89
C ASN A 5 12.65 -0.40 -3.70
N ASN A 6 12.48 0.13 -2.48
CA ASN A 6 12.71 1.53 -2.13
C ASN A 6 11.87 2.55 -2.95
N GLY A 7 10.70 2.15 -3.44
CA GLY A 7 9.81 3.01 -4.23
C GLY A 7 8.51 3.32 -3.50
N TYR A 8 7.97 4.51 -3.72
CA TYR A 8 6.61 4.85 -3.28
C TYR A 8 5.57 4.32 -4.27
N PRO A 9 4.34 4.01 -3.82
CA PRO A 9 3.23 3.61 -4.70
C PRO A 9 2.91 4.64 -5.78
N ASN A 10 3.10 5.93 -5.52
CA ASN A 10 2.93 7.03 -6.47
C ASN A 10 4.23 7.51 -7.11
N ASP A 11 5.28 6.69 -7.14
CA ASP A 11 6.48 7.07 -7.89
C ASP A 11 6.12 7.28 -9.37
N PRO A 12 6.47 8.42 -10.00
CA PRO A 12 6.13 8.71 -11.40
C PRO A 12 6.59 7.65 -12.39
N ARG A 13 7.64 6.89 -12.05
CA ARG A 13 8.12 5.76 -12.87
C ARG A 13 7.09 4.63 -12.99
N LEU A 14 6.10 4.56 -12.09
CA LEU A 14 5.02 3.56 -12.09
C LEU A 14 3.80 4.02 -12.89
N PHE A 15 3.65 5.32 -13.19
CA PHE A 15 2.46 5.85 -13.90
C PHE A 15 2.25 5.23 -15.28
N PRO A 16 3.27 4.96 -16.09
CA PRO A 16 3.08 4.23 -17.35
C PRO A 16 2.50 2.81 -17.15
N ILE A 17 2.80 2.17 -16.02
CA ILE A 17 2.27 0.84 -15.68
C ILE A 17 0.80 0.96 -15.28
N TYR A 18 0.46 1.94 -14.43
CA TYR A 18 -0.94 2.21 -14.04
C TYR A 18 -1.79 2.58 -15.24
N GLN A 19 -1.31 3.47 -16.11
CA GLN A 19 -1.99 3.81 -17.36
C GLN A 19 -2.25 2.55 -18.18
N LYS A 20 -1.22 1.71 -18.37
CA LYS A 20 -1.38 0.51 -19.19
C LYS A 20 -2.35 -0.50 -18.57
N ALA A 21 -2.36 -0.63 -17.24
CA ALA A 21 -3.32 -1.46 -16.53
C ALA A 21 -4.74 -0.92 -16.68
N SER A 22 -4.92 0.40 -16.59
CA SER A 22 -6.20 1.09 -16.79
C SER A 22 -6.72 0.88 -18.22
N ASP A 23 -5.87 1.04 -19.23
CA ASP A 23 -6.22 0.84 -20.65
C ASP A 23 -6.67 -0.60 -20.95
N LEU A 24 -6.18 -1.56 -20.17
CA LEU A 24 -6.44 -2.98 -20.34
C LEU A 24 -7.54 -3.52 -19.41
N ASP A 25 -8.12 -2.67 -18.54
CA ASP A 25 -9.07 -3.08 -17.51
C ASP A 25 -8.53 -4.20 -16.60
N ILE A 26 -7.26 -4.08 -16.20
CA ILE A 26 -6.58 -5.04 -15.32
C ILE A 26 -6.37 -4.40 -13.95
N PRO A 27 -6.87 -5.00 -12.85
CA PRO A 27 -6.68 -4.47 -11.52
C PRO A 27 -5.20 -4.54 -11.10
N VAL A 28 -4.78 -3.57 -10.29
CA VAL A 28 -3.44 -3.57 -9.68
C VAL A 28 -3.52 -3.85 -8.20
N VAL A 29 -2.69 -4.78 -7.72
CA VAL A 29 -2.53 -5.04 -6.29
C VAL A 29 -1.26 -4.37 -5.79
N VAL A 30 -1.40 -3.50 -4.79
CA VAL A 30 -0.28 -2.77 -4.19
C VAL A 30 -0.13 -3.19 -2.74
N HIS A 31 1.08 -3.57 -2.36
CA HIS A 31 1.38 -3.89 -0.96
C HIS A 31 1.40 -2.59 -0.16
N THR A 32 0.54 -2.52 0.86
CA THR A 32 0.40 -1.38 1.77
C THR A 32 0.28 -1.91 3.19
N GLY A 33 0.88 -1.29 4.19
CA GLY A 33 0.87 -1.84 5.56
C GLY A 33 2.18 -2.49 5.99
N TYR A 34 2.09 -3.30 7.04
CA TYR A 34 3.24 -3.88 7.70
C TYR A 34 3.98 -4.86 6.79
N THR A 35 5.30 -4.72 6.78
CA THR A 35 6.21 -5.65 6.12
C THR A 35 7.08 -6.36 7.15
N VAL A 36 7.13 -7.69 7.09
CA VAL A 36 7.90 -8.53 8.05
C VAL A 36 9.41 -8.43 7.80
N THR A 37 9.80 -7.92 6.64
CA THR A 37 11.19 -7.84 6.19
C THR A 37 11.86 -6.59 6.73
N HIS A 38 12.67 -6.76 7.78
CA HIS A 38 13.93 -6.02 7.88
C HIS A 38 14.87 -6.65 6.85
N ALA A 39 14.61 -6.39 5.57
CA ALA A 39 15.52 -6.88 4.56
C ALA A 39 16.89 -6.19 4.81
N GLY A 40 17.96 -6.93 4.52
CA GLY A 40 19.33 -6.55 4.92
C GLY A 40 19.78 -5.20 4.35
N PRO A 41 21.08 -4.86 4.43
CA PRO A 41 21.61 -3.51 4.14
C PRO A 41 21.21 -2.87 2.80
N ASN A 42 20.71 -3.64 1.83
CA ASN A 42 20.37 -3.18 0.48
C ASN A 42 18.88 -3.33 0.09
N SER A 43 18.01 -3.77 0.99
CA SER A 43 16.56 -3.81 0.75
C SER A 43 15.89 -3.40 2.04
N TYR A 44 15.33 -2.20 2.08
CA TYR A 44 14.65 -1.69 3.26
C TYR A 44 13.21 -1.41 2.86
N ALA A 45 12.30 -2.27 3.33
CA ALA A 45 10.87 -2.03 3.15
C ALA A 45 10.43 -0.93 4.12
N ALA A 46 10.72 0.32 3.77
CA ALA A 46 10.42 1.45 4.64
C ALA A 46 8.93 1.48 4.93
N LEU A 47 8.55 1.55 6.21
CA LEU A 47 7.13 1.63 6.61
C LEU A 47 6.41 2.79 5.91
N MET A 48 7.07 3.93 5.73
CA MET A 48 6.51 5.07 5.00
C MET A 48 6.17 4.73 3.54
N GLN A 49 6.96 3.92 2.86
CA GLN A 49 6.68 3.50 1.47
C GLN A 49 5.52 2.51 1.37
N GLN A 50 5.06 1.98 2.50
CA GLN A 50 3.90 1.10 2.59
C GLN A 50 2.65 1.85 3.07
N TYR A 51 2.74 3.15 3.35
CA TYR A 51 1.63 3.93 3.87
C TYR A 51 0.52 4.07 2.81
N PRO A 52 -0.73 3.67 3.08
CA PRO A 52 -1.77 3.56 2.05
C PRO A 52 -2.09 4.89 1.38
N LEU A 53 -1.99 6.03 2.10
CA LEU A 53 -2.33 7.35 1.55
C LEU A 53 -1.47 7.78 0.35
N TYR A 54 -0.31 7.16 0.12
CA TYR A 54 0.43 7.37 -1.13
C TYR A 54 -0.32 6.89 -2.37
N LEU A 55 -1.36 6.06 -2.24
CA LEU A 55 -2.22 5.68 -3.37
C LEU A 55 -3.24 6.75 -3.76
N GLU A 56 -3.43 7.80 -2.97
CA GLU A 56 -4.41 8.87 -3.25
C GLU A 56 -4.18 9.50 -4.64
N GLU A 57 -2.93 9.83 -4.97
CA GLU A 57 -2.56 10.42 -6.25
C GLU A 57 -2.85 9.48 -7.42
N VAL A 58 -2.58 8.18 -7.23
CA VAL A 58 -2.82 7.15 -8.25
C VAL A 58 -4.33 6.98 -8.47
N ALA A 59 -5.11 6.87 -7.39
CA ALA A 59 -6.56 6.72 -7.45
C ALA A 59 -7.24 7.90 -8.13
N ALA A 60 -6.79 9.13 -7.83
CA ALA A 60 -7.31 10.35 -8.45
C ALA A 60 -6.92 10.47 -9.93
N THR A 61 -5.72 10.00 -10.31
CA THR A 61 -5.21 10.09 -11.69
C THR A 61 -5.85 9.05 -12.61
N PHE A 62 -6.12 7.85 -12.10
CA PHE A 62 -6.65 6.73 -12.88
C PHE A 62 -8.00 6.27 -12.29
N PRO A 63 -9.08 7.07 -12.42
CA PRO A 63 -10.37 6.79 -11.77
C PRO A 63 -11.03 5.49 -12.25
N ASP A 64 -10.66 5.00 -13.44
CA ASP A 64 -11.19 3.74 -14.00
C ASP A 64 -10.33 2.51 -13.65
N LEU A 65 -9.15 2.70 -13.04
CA LEU A 65 -8.27 1.60 -12.66
C LEU A 65 -8.67 1.03 -11.29
N PRO A 66 -9.03 -0.26 -11.16
CA PRO A 66 -9.26 -0.87 -9.86
C PRO A 66 -7.93 -1.06 -9.12
N ILE A 67 -7.77 -0.41 -7.98
CA ILE A 67 -6.58 -0.46 -7.12
C ILE A 67 -6.92 -1.25 -5.86
N VAL A 68 -6.20 -2.35 -5.62
CA VAL A 68 -6.39 -3.19 -4.44
C VAL A 68 -5.22 -2.99 -3.49
N MET A 69 -5.50 -2.44 -2.30
CA MET A 69 -4.59 -2.42 -1.17
C MET A 69 -4.46 -3.83 -0.60
N ALA A 70 -3.22 -4.33 -0.55
CA ALA A 70 -3.00 -5.62 0.07
C ALA A 70 -3.36 -5.58 1.56
N HIS A 71 -3.74 -6.74 2.12
CA HIS A 71 -3.85 -7.00 3.57
C HIS A 71 -4.48 -5.87 4.40
N PHE A 72 -5.50 -5.24 3.81
CA PHE A 72 -6.28 -4.15 4.40
C PHE A 72 -5.43 -2.96 4.90
N ALA A 73 -4.26 -2.77 4.29
CA ALA A 73 -3.25 -1.81 4.70
C ALA A 73 -2.85 -1.86 6.18
N ASN A 74 -3.06 -2.99 6.87
CA ASN A 74 -2.79 -3.14 8.30
C ASN A 74 -1.34 -2.71 8.62
N PRO A 75 -1.08 -1.79 9.55
CA PRO A 75 -1.96 -1.35 10.64
C PRO A 75 -2.80 -0.09 10.35
N TRP A 76 -2.65 0.53 9.17
CA TRP A 76 -3.33 1.77 8.80
C TRP A 76 -4.74 1.52 8.22
N ALA A 77 -5.50 0.65 8.88
CA ALA A 77 -6.83 0.26 8.42
C ALA A 77 -7.80 1.45 8.35
N GLU A 78 -7.71 2.40 9.29
CA GLU A 78 -8.55 3.61 9.28
C GLU A 78 -8.26 4.47 8.05
N ASP A 79 -6.98 4.68 7.71
CA ASP A 79 -6.58 5.45 6.53
C ASP A 79 -7.02 4.75 5.23
N ALA A 80 -6.93 3.42 5.17
CA ALA A 80 -7.43 2.63 4.05
C ALA A 80 -8.95 2.78 3.88
N ILE A 81 -9.70 2.78 4.98
CA ILE A 81 -11.15 3.04 4.97
C ILE A 81 -11.45 4.44 4.42
N GLN A 82 -10.67 5.46 4.78
CA GLN A 82 -10.85 6.81 4.23
C GLN A 82 -10.63 6.84 2.71
N LEU A 83 -9.61 6.16 2.20
CA LEU A 83 -9.38 6.07 0.75
C LEU A 83 -10.51 5.37 0.01
N MET A 84 -10.93 4.18 0.46
CA MET A 84 -12.04 3.44 -0.17
C MET A 84 -13.36 4.22 -0.09
N ARG A 85 -13.56 5.02 0.97
CA ARG A 85 -14.74 5.89 1.09
C ARG A 85 -14.70 7.09 0.14
N LYS A 86 -13.51 7.57 -0.22
CA LYS A 86 -13.31 8.76 -1.05
C LYS A 86 -13.22 8.42 -2.55
N TYR A 87 -12.73 7.24 -2.90
CA TYR A 87 -12.45 6.82 -4.26
C TYR A 87 -13.08 5.46 -4.56
N ASP A 88 -14.05 5.44 -5.48
CA ASP A 88 -14.83 4.24 -5.83
C ASP A 88 -14.00 3.12 -6.50
N ASN A 89 -12.83 3.46 -7.01
CA ASN A 89 -11.89 2.53 -7.64
C ASN A 89 -10.85 1.95 -6.69
N VAL A 90 -10.93 2.26 -5.39
CA VAL A 90 -10.02 1.73 -4.38
C VAL A 90 -10.71 0.63 -3.58
N TYR A 91 -10.01 -0.50 -3.46
CA TYR A 91 -10.43 -1.70 -2.77
C TYR A 91 -9.33 -2.16 -1.83
N ALA A 92 -9.64 -3.14 -0.99
CA ALA A 92 -8.65 -3.84 -0.19
C ALA A 92 -8.95 -5.33 -0.12
N ASP A 93 -7.92 -6.16 -0.21
CA ASP A 93 -8.06 -7.57 0.14
C ASP A 93 -7.91 -7.76 1.66
N THR A 94 -8.59 -8.77 2.20
CA THR A 94 -8.59 -9.08 3.64
C THR A 94 -7.68 -10.26 3.99
N ALA A 95 -6.98 -10.83 2.98
CA ALA A 95 -6.03 -11.90 3.21
C ALA A 95 -4.84 -11.34 3.99
N TYR A 96 -4.29 -12.10 4.94
CA TYR A 96 -3.22 -11.65 5.83
C TYR A 96 -3.52 -10.44 6.74
N GLY A 97 -4.59 -9.67 6.51
CA GLY A 97 -4.98 -8.52 7.33
C GLY A 97 -5.43 -8.89 8.75
N ALA A 98 -5.87 -10.13 8.95
CA ALA A 98 -6.26 -10.71 10.24
C ALA A 98 -5.11 -11.38 11.01
N PHE A 99 -3.85 -11.27 10.56
CA PHE A 99 -2.73 -11.72 11.38
C PHE A 99 -2.74 -10.96 12.72
N PRO A 100 -2.81 -11.65 13.87
CA PRO A 100 -2.87 -10.96 15.15
C PRO A 100 -1.54 -10.26 15.38
N PHE A 101 -1.52 -8.94 15.19
CA PHE A 101 -0.39 -8.13 15.61
C PHE A 101 -0.39 -8.03 17.13
N SER A 102 0.53 -8.73 17.78
CA SER A 102 0.95 -8.36 19.12
C SER A 102 1.64 -7.00 19.02
N TRP A 103 1.10 -5.98 19.69
CA TRP A 103 1.78 -4.70 19.82
C TRP A 103 3.16 -4.91 20.44
N LYS A 104 4.23 -4.64 19.67
CA LYS A 104 5.59 -4.61 20.20
C LYS A 104 5.92 -3.18 20.56
N VAL A 105 5.87 -2.87 21.86
CA VAL A 105 6.34 -1.60 22.39
C VAL A 105 7.75 -1.80 22.94
N ASN A 106 8.71 -1.04 22.43
CA ASN A 106 10.03 -0.95 23.04
C ASN A 106 10.01 0.22 24.02
N ALA A 107 10.07 -0.05 25.33
CA ALA A 107 10.17 0.96 26.37
C ALA A 107 11.56 0.91 27.00
N LEU A 108 12.18 2.06 27.17
CA LEU A 108 13.39 2.22 27.97
C LEU A 108 12.99 2.90 29.27
N VAL A 109 13.32 2.26 30.39
CA VAL A 109 13.17 2.84 31.72
C VAL A 109 14.55 3.34 32.12
N TRP A 110 14.68 4.65 32.31
CA TRP A 110 15.92 5.28 32.78
C TRP A 110 15.87 5.43 34.30
#